data_AF-A0A947AQF7-F1
#
_entry.id   AF-A0A947AQF7-F1
#
_cell.length_a   1.000
_cell.length_b   1.000
_cell.length_c   1.000
_cell.angle_alpha   90.00
_cell.angle_beta   90.00
_cell.angle_gamma   90.00
#
_symmetry.space_group_name_H-M   'P 1'
#
loop_
_entity.id
_entity.type
_entity.pdbx_description
1 polymer ?
#
loop_
_entity_poly.entity_id
_entity_poly.type
_entity_poly.pdbx_seq_one_letter_code
_entity_poly.pdbx_strand_id
1 'polypeptide(L)'
;MASEKMSIFRSIWSRIGGGWRHASKPEDELIDYFVTTVEPELKRVKGYRKRLREPLRICRGHCKSLVAEIPGPIIVRRTEHCDDPFIRAAFTGSNRIEDLFDHANGTISQAKLSGTRRFALLTMTSREKTIFGRKQLGDMMVGDAAMRTVDFNDHNIVGLATTLASSREALEKYTLEIIAEAAAQELSAIRTKLVDLRQRQEWLRTMNKMFGTGTSVNMGCVFVPFDPEKQKKQQEIEQLMVENEDEIASARSESEAPENWLTIVENFLSKPEDILNMRLISLRLNWSNVLTDDPKEKADTITFATFTLADEMQREGVLIVYE
;
A
#
# COMPACT_ATOMS: atom_id res chain seq x y z
N MET A 1 13.24 7.54 -5.06
CA MET A 1 12.59 6.20 -5.00
C MET A 1 11.50 6.10 -3.94
N ALA A 2 11.77 6.27 -2.63
CA ALA A 2 10.72 6.18 -1.59
C ALA A 2 9.57 7.20 -1.76
N SER A 3 9.89 8.47 -2.05
CA SER A 3 8.89 9.53 -2.23
C SER A 3 7.99 9.37 -3.47
N GLU A 4 8.43 8.62 -4.48
CA GLU A 4 7.71 8.42 -5.74
C GLU A 4 6.76 7.22 -5.63
N LYS A 5 7.22 6.12 -5.01
CA LYS A 5 6.36 5.02 -4.56
C LYS A 5 5.24 5.54 -3.66
N MET A 6 5.56 6.35 -2.64
CA MET A 6 4.59 6.94 -1.72
C MET A 6 3.51 7.81 -2.41
N SER A 7 3.86 8.53 -3.47
CA SER A 7 2.91 9.38 -4.22
C SER A 7 1.90 8.55 -5.04
N ILE A 8 2.38 7.46 -5.65
CA ILE A 8 1.55 6.52 -6.41
C ILE A 8 0.62 5.75 -5.48
N PHE A 9 1.10 5.34 -4.30
CA PHE A 9 0.26 4.71 -3.29
C PHE A 9 -0.78 5.67 -2.71
N ARG A 10 -0.44 6.92 -2.41
CA ARG A 10 -1.45 7.93 -1.99
C ARG A 10 -2.54 8.16 -3.06
N SER A 11 -2.19 7.98 -4.33
CA SER A 11 -3.12 7.99 -5.47
C SER A 11 -4.01 6.73 -5.53
N ILE A 12 -3.49 5.56 -5.16
CA ILE A 12 -4.25 4.31 -5.04
C ILE A 12 -5.39 4.47 -4.02
N TRP A 13 -5.09 4.92 -2.80
CA TRP A 13 -6.14 5.12 -1.78
C TRP A 13 -7.13 6.24 -2.11
N SER A 14 -6.73 7.26 -2.90
CA SER A 14 -7.61 8.37 -3.28
C SER A 14 -8.46 8.07 -4.52
N ARG A 15 -7.96 7.29 -5.48
CA ARG A 15 -8.69 6.93 -6.72
C ARG A 15 -9.77 5.86 -6.50
N ILE A 16 -9.58 4.98 -5.52
CA ILE A 16 -10.51 3.88 -5.26
C ILE A 16 -11.69 4.34 -4.35
N GLY A 17 -11.72 5.61 -3.91
CA GLY A 17 -12.86 6.22 -3.20
C GLY A 17 -14.09 6.52 -4.09
N GLY A 18 -13.97 6.37 -5.42
CA GLY A 18 -15.02 6.69 -6.38
C GLY A 18 -15.84 5.48 -6.81
N GLY A 19 -16.89 5.15 -6.05
CA GLY A 19 -18.08 4.40 -6.48
C GLY A 19 -17.91 3.14 -7.35
N TRP A 20 -17.81 1.97 -6.72
CA TRP A 20 -17.80 0.69 -7.43
C TRP A 20 -18.97 -0.19 -6.99
N ARG A 21 -19.89 -0.44 -7.93
CA ARG A 21 -20.96 -1.43 -7.83
C ARG A 21 -20.74 -2.49 -8.90
N HIS A 22 -20.25 -3.66 -8.52
CA HIS A 22 -20.48 -4.85 -9.32
C HIS A 22 -20.92 -6.01 -8.42
N ALA A 23 -22.06 -6.60 -8.79
CA ALA A 23 -22.63 -7.79 -8.19
C ALA A 23 -21.63 -8.97 -8.24
N SER A 24 -21.81 -9.95 -7.35
CA SER A 24 -21.03 -11.18 -7.27
C SER A 24 -20.82 -11.80 -8.65
N LYS A 25 -19.61 -11.67 -9.19
CA LYS A 25 -19.22 -12.32 -10.44
C LYS A 25 -18.92 -13.79 -10.20
N PRO A 26 -19.16 -14.69 -11.19
CA PRO A 26 -18.65 -16.05 -11.14
C PRO A 26 -17.12 -16.04 -10.99
N GLU A 27 -16.58 -17.08 -10.35
CA GLU A 27 -15.16 -17.15 -9.95
C GLU A 27 -14.18 -16.93 -11.12
N ASP A 28 -14.48 -17.47 -12.29
CA ASP A 28 -13.65 -17.32 -13.48
C ASP A 28 -13.60 -15.86 -14.00
N GLU A 29 -14.71 -15.11 -13.88
CA GLU A 29 -14.72 -13.68 -14.24
C GLU A 29 -13.92 -12.83 -13.25
N LEU A 30 -13.88 -13.25 -11.98
CA LEU A 30 -13.06 -12.60 -10.97
C LEU A 30 -11.57 -12.84 -11.24
N ILE A 31 -11.19 -14.07 -11.59
CA ILE A 31 -9.83 -14.40 -12.02
C ILE A 31 -9.46 -13.56 -13.25
N ASP A 32 -10.35 -13.48 -14.23
CA ASP A 32 -10.10 -12.70 -15.46
C ASP A 32 -9.95 -11.21 -15.18
N TYR A 33 -10.72 -10.68 -14.24
CA TYR A 33 -10.60 -9.28 -13.78
C TYR A 33 -9.28 -9.06 -13.06
N PHE A 34 -8.94 -9.90 -12.08
CA PHE A 34 -7.69 -9.82 -11.33
C PHE A 34 -6.49 -9.87 -12.27
N VAL A 35 -6.48 -10.82 -13.20
CA VAL A 35 -5.42 -10.95 -14.22
C VAL A 35 -5.34 -9.71 -15.11
N THR A 36 -6.46 -9.13 -15.54
CA THR A 36 -6.44 -7.88 -16.30
C THR A 36 -5.81 -6.74 -15.51
N THR A 37 -6.07 -6.66 -14.20
CA THR A 37 -5.52 -5.61 -13.33
C THR A 37 -4.02 -5.80 -13.08
N VAL A 38 -3.58 -7.05 -12.89
CA VAL A 38 -2.18 -7.37 -12.57
C VAL A 38 -1.29 -7.41 -13.82
N GLU A 39 -1.63 -8.30 -14.75
CA GLU A 39 -0.84 -8.53 -15.96
C GLU A 39 -1.70 -9.21 -17.05
N PRO A 40 -2.20 -8.45 -18.04
CA PRO A 40 -3.06 -8.99 -19.11
C PRO A 40 -2.42 -10.14 -19.91
N GLU A 41 -1.10 -10.17 -20.06
CA GLU A 41 -0.39 -11.20 -20.83
C GLU A 41 -0.48 -12.59 -20.21
N LEU A 42 -0.80 -12.70 -18.91
CA LEU A 42 -1.02 -14.00 -18.25
C LEU A 42 -2.17 -14.80 -18.87
N LYS A 43 -3.11 -14.14 -19.54
CA LYS A 43 -4.21 -14.82 -20.25
C LYS A 43 -3.73 -15.71 -21.39
N ARG A 44 -2.49 -15.52 -21.87
CA ARG A 44 -1.85 -16.36 -22.90
C ARG A 44 -1.36 -17.70 -22.35
N VAL A 45 -1.18 -17.82 -21.03
CA VAL A 45 -0.71 -19.06 -20.40
C VAL A 45 -1.84 -20.09 -20.34
N LYS A 46 -1.59 -21.28 -20.87
CA LYS A 46 -2.59 -22.37 -20.82
C LYS A 46 -2.91 -22.73 -19.37
N GLY A 47 -4.19 -22.77 -19.04
CA GLY A 47 -4.66 -23.20 -17.72
C GLY A 47 -4.49 -22.18 -16.60
N TYR A 48 -4.22 -20.89 -16.89
CA TYR A 48 -4.04 -19.85 -15.87
C TYR A 48 -5.20 -19.79 -14.86
N ARG A 49 -6.46 -19.91 -15.32
CA ARG A 49 -7.64 -19.94 -14.43
C ARG A 49 -7.59 -21.09 -13.43
N LYS A 50 -7.18 -22.27 -13.88
CA LYS A 50 -7.07 -23.45 -13.01
C LYS A 50 -5.99 -23.25 -11.94
N ARG A 51 -4.85 -22.66 -12.32
CA ARG A 51 -3.75 -22.36 -11.39
C ARG A 51 -4.11 -21.28 -10.38
N LEU A 52 -4.78 -20.21 -10.81
CA LEU A 52 -5.10 -19.07 -9.95
C LEU A 52 -6.35 -19.27 -9.08
N ARG A 53 -7.16 -20.31 -9.33
CA ARG A 53 -8.40 -20.54 -8.56
C ARG A 53 -8.14 -20.66 -7.06
N GLU A 54 -7.24 -21.54 -6.67
CA GLU A 54 -6.95 -21.79 -5.25
C GLU A 54 -6.23 -20.61 -4.57
N PRO A 55 -5.15 -20.04 -5.15
CA PRO A 55 -4.53 -18.83 -4.60
C PRO A 55 -5.51 -17.67 -4.46
N LEU A 56 -6.38 -17.43 -5.45
CA LEU A 56 -7.38 -16.36 -5.37
C LEU A 56 -8.42 -16.65 -4.29
N ARG A 57 -8.81 -17.92 -4.09
CA ARG A 57 -9.71 -18.32 -3.01
C ARG A 57 -9.10 -18.04 -1.63
N ILE A 58 -7.80 -18.35 -1.46
CA ILE A 58 -7.05 -18.04 -0.23
C ILE A 58 -7.05 -16.53 0.02
N CYS A 59 -6.65 -15.75 -0.98
CA CYS A 59 -6.62 -14.28 -0.92
C CYS A 59 -7.99 -13.69 -0.54
N ARG A 60 -9.07 -14.15 -1.16
CA ARG A 60 -10.43 -13.70 -0.79
C ARG A 60 -10.83 -14.08 0.63
N GLY A 61 -10.44 -15.27 1.09
CA GLY A 61 -10.65 -15.70 2.46
C GLY A 61 -9.98 -14.76 3.45
N HIS A 62 -8.74 -14.35 3.14
CA HIS A 62 -8.01 -13.35 3.91
C HIS A 62 -8.70 -11.98 3.91
N CYS A 63 -9.08 -11.44 2.73
CA CYS A 63 -9.82 -10.17 2.65
C CYS A 63 -11.08 -10.18 3.52
N LYS A 64 -11.83 -11.29 3.50
CA LYS A 64 -13.03 -11.45 4.33
C LYS A 64 -12.71 -11.46 5.82
N SER A 65 -11.62 -12.12 6.23
CA SER A 65 -11.18 -12.12 7.64
C SER A 65 -10.80 -10.72 8.10
N LEU A 66 -9.99 -10.00 7.31
CA LEU A 66 -9.59 -8.63 7.61
C LEU A 66 -10.81 -7.72 7.83
N VAL A 67 -11.78 -7.75 6.90
CA VAL A 67 -12.98 -6.91 6.97
C VAL A 67 -13.90 -7.28 8.13
N ALA A 68 -13.97 -8.56 8.50
CA ALA A 68 -14.78 -9.03 9.61
C ALA A 68 -14.25 -8.55 10.97
N GLU A 69 -12.93 -8.40 11.10
CA GLU A 69 -12.25 -8.01 12.34
C GLU A 69 -12.19 -6.49 12.56
N ILE A 70 -12.54 -5.68 11.55
CA ILE A 70 -12.54 -4.20 11.68
C ILE A 70 -13.52 -3.78 12.80
N PRO A 71 -13.06 -2.97 13.78
CA PRO A 71 -13.90 -2.52 14.88
C PRO A 71 -15.00 -1.55 14.42
N GLY A 72 -16.09 -1.47 15.19
CA GLY A 72 -17.26 -0.63 14.91
C GLY A 72 -18.49 -1.43 14.47
N PRO A 73 -19.53 -0.78 13.90
CA PRO A 73 -19.56 0.63 13.53
C PRO A 73 -19.75 1.58 14.72
N ILE A 74 -18.98 2.67 14.75
CA ILE A 74 -19.16 3.80 15.68
C ILE A 74 -20.26 4.72 15.17
N ILE A 75 -21.18 5.13 16.04
CA ILE A 75 -22.28 6.02 15.67
C ILE A 75 -21.75 7.46 15.62
N VAL A 76 -21.81 8.06 14.42
CA VAL A 76 -21.52 9.46 14.18
C VAL A 76 -22.83 10.19 13.90
N ARG A 77 -23.10 11.23 14.67
CA ARG A 77 -24.30 12.08 14.49
C ARG A 77 -23.89 13.45 13.97
N ARG A 78 -24.80 14.07 13.23
CA ARG A 78 -24.67 15.46 12.70
C ARG A 78 -24.60 16.54 13.79
N THR A 79 -24.92 16.22 15.05
CA THR A 79 -24.87 17.17 16.15
C THR A 79 -23.42 17.52 16.49
N GLU A 80 -23.16 18.78 16.82
CA GLU A 80 -21.83 19.39 17.01
C GLU A 80 -20.90 18.70 18.04
N HIS A 81 -21.41 17.73 18.78
CA HIS A 81 -20.67 16.96 19.78
C HIS A 81 -20.91 15.46 19.56
N CYS A 82 -19.98 14.80 18.87
CA CYS A 82 -19.89 13.35 18.95
C CYS A 82 -19.17 13.01 20.26
N ASP A 83 -19.92 12.49 21.23
CA ASP A 83 -19.36 12.10 22.55
C ASP A 83 -18.46 10.86 22.48
N ASP A 84 -18.42 10.19 21.32
CA ASP A 84 -17.61 9.00 21.14
C ASP A 84 -16.10 9.35 21.25
N PRO A 85 -15.36 8.70 22.17
CA PRO A 85 -13.95 9.01 22.39
C PRO A 85 -13.08 8.83 21.16
N PHE A 86 -13.42 7.88 20.27
CA PHE A 86 -12.68 7.67 19.03
C PHE A 86 -12.85 8.86 18.10
N ILE A 87 -14.10 9.30 17.87
CA ILE A 87 -14.37 10.42 16.95
C ILE A 87 -13.76 11.70 17.48
N ARG A 88 -13.84 11.94 18.79
CA ARG A 88 -13.18 13.09 19.42
C ARG A 88 -11.66 13.06 19.24
N ALA A 89 -11.04 11.89 19.40
CA ALA A 89 -9.61 11.74 19.20
C ALA A 89 -9.22 11.88 17.72
N ALA A 90 -10.03 11.33 16.82
CA ALA A 90 -9.77 11.34 15.38
C ALA A 90 -9.91 12.75 14.77
N PHE A 91 -10.81 13.60 15.27
CA PHE A 91 -11.14 14.90 14.68
C PHE A 91 -10.79 16.08 15.61
N THR A 92 -9.50 16.28 15.88
CA THR A 92 -9.00 17.42 16.69
C THR A 92 -8.88 18.74 15.91
N GLY A 93 -8.96 18.71 14.58
CA GLY A 93 -8.83 19.87 13.69
C GLY A 93 -10.17 20.38 13.13
N SER A 94 -10.11 21.25 12.13
CA SER A 94 -11.29 21.81 11.45
C SER A 94 -11.98 20.86 10.47
N ASN A 95 -11.44 19.65 10.26
CA ASN A 95 -12.02 18.68 9.34
C ASN A 95 -13.38 18.23 9.86
N ARG A 96 -14.41 18.48 9.05
CA ARG A 96 -15.77 18.02 9.35
C ARG A 96 -15.99 16.67 8.69
N ILE A 97 -16.61 15.74 9.43
CA ILE A 97 -16.88 14.40 8.89
C ILE A 97 -17.83 14.48 7.69
N GLU A 98 -18.70 15.49 7.67
CA GLU A 98 -19.62 15.80 6.58
C GLU A 98 -18.88 16.06 5.27
N ASP A 99 -17.76 16.79 5.31
CA ASP A 99 -16.97 17.11 4.11
C ASP A 99 -16.41 15.81 3.47
N LEU A 100 -16.04 14.84 4.31
CA LEU A 100 -15.55 13.53 3.86
C LEU A 100 -16.65 12.72 3.16
N PHE A 101 -17.86 12.73 3.71
CA PHE A 101 -19.01 12.08 3.07
C PHE A 101 -19.42 12.77 1.76
N ASP A 102 -19.32 14.10 1.68
CA ASP A 102 -19.59 14.85 0.46
C ASP A 102 -18.58 14.48 -0.65
N HIS A 103 -17.30 14.37 -0.31
CA HIS A 103 -16.24 13.98 -1.24
C HIS A 103 -16.40 12.53 -1.72
N ALA A 104 -16.70 11.60 -0.80
CA ALA A 104 -16.90 10.18 -1.15
C ALA A 104 -18.18 9.93 -1.99
N ASN A 105 -19.18 10.82 -1.91
CA ASN A 105 -20.43 10.66 -2.63
C ASN A 105 -20.43 11.25 -4.06
N GLY A 106 -19.53 12.19 -4.37
CA GLY A 106 -19.21 12.70 -5.72
C GLY A 106 -20.32 13.28 -6.61
N THR A 107 -21.63 13.03 -6.37
CA THR A 107 -22.74 13.45 -7.27
C THR A 107 -24.11 13.46 -6.58
N ILE A 108 -24.19 13.40 -5.25
CA ILE A 108 -25.47 13.37 -4.54
C ILE A 108 -25.63 14.66 -3.74
N SER A 109 -26.52 15.54 -4.21
CA SER A 109 -26.91 16.79 -3.53
C SER A 109 -27.20 16.57 -2.04
N GLN A 110 -26.75 17.49 -1.18
CA GLN A 110 -26.94 17.48 0.29
C GLN A 110 -28.37 17.12 0.74
N ALA A 111 -29.39 17.40 -0.08
CA ALA A 111 -30.77 17.02 0.17
C ALA A 111 -31.00 15.50 0.31
N LYS A 112 -30.14 14.65 -0.28
CA LYS A 112 -30.21 13.17 -0.22
C LYS A 112 -29.44 12.54 0.95
N LEU A 113 -28.66 13.33 1.70
CA LEU A 113 -27.97 12.85 2.91
C LEU A 113 -28.90 12.84 4.13
N SER A 114 -29.98 13.61 4.10
CA SER A 114 -30.95 13.66 5.19
C SER A 114 -31.75 12.35 5.27
N GLY A 115 -31.58 11.61 6.37
CA GLY A 115 -32.49 10.54 6.80
C GLY A 115 -32.16 9.11 6.37
N THR A 116 -31.03 8.86 5.70
CA THR A 116 -30.59 7.48 5.37
C THR A 116 -29.26 7.18 6.04
N ARG A 117 -29.25 6.22 6.99
CA ARG A 117 -28.04 5.72 7.64
C ARG A 117 -26.99 5.32 6.60
N ARG A 118 -25.75 5.75 6.81
CA ARG A 118 -24.62 5.40 5.95
C ARG A 118 -23.54 4.68 6.72
N PHE A 119 -23.11 3.55 6.20
CA PHE A 119 -22.02 2.76 6.75
C PHE A 119 -20.79 2.93 5.88
N ALA A 120 -19.63 3.12 6.51
CA ALA A 120 -18.36 3.21 5.80
C ALA A 120 -17.20 2.86 6.74
N LEU A 121 -16.03 2.61 6.14
CA LEU A 121 -14.76 2.63 6.83
C LEU A 121 -14.23 4.07 6.85
N LEU A 122 -14.05 4.63 8.04
CA LEU A 122 -13.25 5.83 8.23
C LEU A 122 -11.79 5.40 8.30
N THR A 123 -10.97 5.89 7.38
CA THR A 123 -9.53 5.65 7.33
C THR A 123 -8.76 6.92 7.64
N MET A 124 -7.58 6.79 8.24
CA MET A 124 -6.72 7.91 8.63
C MET A 124 -5.25 7.49 8.66
N THR A 125 -4.39 8.42 9.05
CA THR A 125 -2.98 8.20 9.36
C THR A 125 -2.69 8.74 10.75
N SER A 126 -2.17 7.91 11.65
CA SER A 126 -1.78 8.32 13.00
C SER A 126 -0.34 8.82 13.01
N ARG A 127 -0.10 9.87 13.79
CA ARG A 127 1.25 10.38 14.06
C ARG A 127 1.39 10.63 15.53
N GLU A 128 2.36 9.96 16.11
CA GLU A 128 2.76 10.22 17.48
C GLU A 128 3.75 11.40 17.54
N LYS A 129 3.58 12.29 18.50
CA LYS A 129 4.49 13.41 18.78
C LYS A 129 4.82 13.47 20.26
N THR A 130 6.05 13.88 20.56
CA THR A 130 6.42 14.21 21.95
C THR A 130 6.18 15.70 22.18
N ILE A 131 5.45 16.03 23.23
CA ILE A 131 5.20 17.39 23.72
C ILE A 131 5.67 17.49 25.17
N PHE A 132 5.99 18.70 25.63
CA PHE A 132 6.34 18.97 27.02
C PHE A 132 5.22 19.73 27.69
N GLY A 133 4.82 19.30 28.88
CA GLY A 133 3.74 19.94 29.61
C GLY A 133 3.65 19.46 31.05
N ARG A 134 2.58 19.88 31.74
CA ARG A 134 2.36 19.50 33.12
C ARG A 134 1.71 18.12 33.18
N LYS A 135 2.38 17.17 33.83
CA LYS A 135 1.86 15.81 34.04
C LYS A 135 1.79 15.53 35.54
N GLN A 136 0.70 14.92 35.97
CA GLN A 136 0.59 14.39 37.32
C GLN A 136 1.26 13.02 37.38
N LEU A 137 2.17 12.82 38.34
CA LEU A 137 2.87 11.55 38.57
C LEU A 137 2.67 11.17 40.04
N GLY A 138 1.63 10.35 40.30
CA GLY A 138 1.14 10.12 41.65
C GLY A 138 0.53 11.38 42.26
N ASP A 139 1.04 11.81 43.41
CA ASP A 139 0.56 13.03 44.10
C ASP A 139 1.37 14.29 43.72
N MET A 140 2.39 14.16 42.85
CA MET A 140 3.25 15.27 42.43
C MET A 140 2.87 15.78 41.04
N MET A 141 2.74 17.10 40.90
CA MET A 141 2.64 17.77 39.60
C MET A 141 4.05 18.08 39.08
N VAL A 142 4.43 17.43 37.98
CA VAL A 142 5.73 17.64 37.31
C VAL A 142 5.52 18.60 36.14
N GLY A 143 6.24 19.72 36.16
CA GLY A 143 6.34 20.62 35.01
C GLY A 143 7.28 20.08 33.94
N ASP A 144 7.02 20.42 32.67
CA ASP A 144 7.84 20.04 31.51
C ASP A 144 8.13 18.54 31.39
N ALA A 145 7.18 17.70 31.80
CA ALA A 145 7.25 16.27 31.58
C ALA A 145 7.07 15.97 30.07
N ALA A 146 7.90 15.09 29.53
CA ALA A 146 7.72 14.56 28.18
C ALA A 146 6.43 13.71 28.12
N MET A 147 5.53 14.07 27.22
CA MET A 147 4.25 13.42 27.00
C MET A 147 4.11 13.03 25.53
N ARG A 148 3.50 11.87 25.26
CA ARG A 148 3.27 11.38 23.91
C ARG A 148 1.82 11.66 23.53
N THR A 149 1.60 12.45 22.49
CA THR A 149 0.28 12.71 21.91
C THR A 149 0.12 11.96 20.61
N VAL A 150 -1.11 11.55 20.29
CA VAL A 150 -1.44 10.88 19.04
C VAL A 150 -2.42 11.75 18.25
N ASP A 151 -1.98 12.17 17.06
CA ASP A 151 -2.81 12.93 16.13
C ASP A 151 -3.24 12.02 14.97
N PHE A 152 -4.50 12.15 14.54
CA PHE A 152 -5.02 11.45 13.36
C PHE A 152 -5.28 12.47 12.24
N ASN A 153 -4.77 12.18 11.04
CA ASN A 153 -4.86 13.06 9.88
C ASN A 153 -5.18 12.27 8.60
N ASP A 154 -5.22 12.96 7.46
CA ASP A 154 -5.46 12.37 6.13
C ASP A 154 -6.78 11.56 6.05
N HIS A 155 -7.82 11.99 6.75
CA HIS A 155 -9.09 11.26 6.83
C HIS A 155 -9.69 10.95 5.45
N ASN A 156 -10.20 9.74 5.26
CA ASN A 156 -10.89 9.33 4.04
C ASN A 156 -12.00 8.31 4.35
N ILE A 157 -13.02 8.26 3.50
CA ILE A 157 -14.19 7.38 3.63
C ILE A 157 -14.16 6.34 2.51
N VAL A 158 -14.24 5.06 2.88
CA VAL A 158 -14.19 3.93 1.95
C VAL A 158 -15.36 2.97 2.20
N GLY A 159 -15.85 2.29 1.17
CA GLY A 159 -16.90 1.28 1.32
C GLY A 159 -18.26 1.86 1.73
N LEU A 160 -18.58 3.07 1.27
CA LEU A 160 -19.81 3.77 1.60
C LEU A 160 -21.05 2.99 1.11
N ALA A 161 -21.94 2.64 2.03
CA ALA A 161 -23.18 1.92 1.73
C ALA A 161 -24.34 2.32 2.65
N THR A 162 -25.54 1.82 2.37
CA THR A 162 -26.74 2.05 3.20
C THR A 162 -26.94 0.98 4.27
N THR A 163 -26.16 -0.11 4.23
CA THR A 163 -26.18 -1.17 5.24
C THR A 163 -24.75 -1.57 5.60
N LEU A 164 -24.55 -2.06 6.82
CA LEU A 164 -23.24 -2.57 7.26
C LEU A 164 -22.76 -3.75 6.39
N ALA A 165 -23.68 -4.66 6.03
CA ALA A 165 -23.36 -5.81 5.19
C ALA A 165 -22.86 -5.38 3.80
N SER A 166 -23.55 -4.43 3.16
CA SER A 166 -23.12 -3.89 1.87
C SER A 166 -21.81 -3.10 1.97
N SER A 167 -21.56 -2.42 3.09
CA SER A 167 -20.28 -1.74 3.33
C SER A 167 -19.14 -2.75 3.45
N ARG A 168 -19.33 -3.82 4.23
CA ARG A 168 -18.34 -4.91 4.34
C ARG A 168 -18.09 -5.59 3.00
N GLU A 169 -19.13 -5.90 2.23
CA GLU A 169 -18.95 -6.48 0.88
C GLU A 169 -18.16 -5.54 -0.04
N ALA A 170 -18.39 -4.22 0.04
CA ALA A 170 -17.60 -3.24 -0.71
C ALA A 170 -16.14 -3.21 -0.24
N LEU A 171 -15.89 -3.30 1.08
CA LEU A 171 -14.55 -3.36 1.64
C LEU A 171 -13.82 -4.65 1.27
N GLU A 172 -14.49 -5.80 1.22
CA GLU A 172 -13.89 -7.07 0.78
C GLU A 172 -13.36 -6.97 -0.66
N LYS A 173 -14.14 -6.33 -1.54
CA LYS A 173 -13.76 -6.07 -2.94
C LYS A 173 -12.61 -5.07 -3.02
N TYR A 174 -12.72 -3.95 -2.30
CA TYR A 174 -11.68 -2.94 -2.20
C TYR A 174 -10.33 -3.52 -1.73
N THR A 175 -10.38 -4.38 -0.73
CA THR A 175 -9.19 -5.07 -0.17
C THR A 175 -8.53 -5.96 -1.24
N LEU A 176 -9.34 -6.70 -2.02
CA LEU A 176 -8.81 -7.51 -3.12
C LEU A 176 -8.20 -6.66 -4.24
N GLU A 177 -8.80 -5.51 -4.56
CA GLU A 177 -8.27 -4.54 -5.53
C GLU A 177 -6.92 -3.98 -5.08
N ILE A 178 -6.76 -3.62 -3.81
CA ILE A 178 -5.46 -3.21 -3.25
C ILE A 178 -4.39 -4.29 -3.46
N ILE A 179 -4.73 -5.55 -3.18
CA ILE A 179 -3.79 -6.67 -3.37
C ILE A 179 -3.47 -6.84 -4.87
N ALA A 180 -4.45 -6.70 -5.76
CA ALA A 180 -4.21 -6.75 -7.20
C ALA A 180 -3.28 -5.62 -7.68
N GLU A 181 -3.47 -4.39 -7.19
CA GLU A 181 -2.62 -3.27 -7.55
C GLU A 181 -1.20 -3.44 -7.00
N ALA A 182 -1.04 -3.92 -5.76
CA ALA A 182 0.25 -4.25 -5.19
C ALA A 182 0.99 -5.32 -6.01
N ALA A 183 0.29 -6.36 -6.47
CA ALA A 183 0.84 -7.36 -7.39
C ALA A 183 1.31 -6.72 -8.71
N ALA A 184 0.46 -5.88 -9.32
CA ALA A 184 0.79 -5.20 -10.58
C ALA A 184 2.07 -4.35 -10.46
N GLN A 185 2.22 -3.65 -9.32
CA GLN A 185 3.41 -2.84 -9.05
C GLN A 185 4.65 -3.67 -8.82
N GLU A 186 4.56 -4.79 -8.11
CA GLU A 186 5.70 -5.69 -7.91
C GLU A 186 6.17 -6.25 -9.26
N LEU A 187 5.23 -6.68 -10.11
CA LEU A 187 5.54 -7.12 -11.46
C LEU A 187 6.18 -6.01 -12.31
N SER A 188 5.68 -4.77 -12.18
CA SER A 188 6.25 -3.60 -12.84
C SER A 188 7.68 -3.30 -12.36
N ALA A 189 7.95 -3.42 -11.05
CA ALA A 189 9.27 -3.18 -10.47
C ALA A 189 10.30 -4.19 -10.99
N ILE A 190 9.92 -5.46 -11.09
CA ILE A 190 10.76 -6.52 -11.68
C ILE A 190 11.10 -6.19 -13.14
N ARG A 191 10.13 -5.71 -13.93
CA ARG A 191 10.36 -5.29 -15.32
C ARG A 191 11.30 -4.12 -15.44
N THR A 192 11.10 -3.08 -14.64
CA THR A 192 11.96 -1.89 -14.65
C THR A 192 13.40 -2.28 -14.33
N LYS A 193 13.60 -3.13 -13.30
CA LYS A 193 14.93 -3.65 -12.96
C LYS A 193 15.58 -4.37 -14.15
N LEU A 194 14.85 -5.21 -14.87
CA LEU A 194 15.36 -5.87 -16.07
C LEU A 194 15.75 -4.88 -17.18
N VAL A 195 14.93 -3.85 -17.40
CA VAL A 195 15.22 -2.81 -18.41
C VAL A 195 16.49 -2.05 -18.05
N ASP A 196 16.63 -1.64 -16.79
CA ASP A 196 17.80 -0.91 -16.30
C ASP A 196 19.08 -1.76 -16.40
N LEU A 197 19.02 -3.03 -16.02
CA LEU A 197 20.15 -3.95 -16.14
C LEU A 197 20.58 -4.14 -17.61
N ARG A 198 19.61 -4.26 -18.54
CA ARG A 198 19.90 -4.36 -19.98
C ARG A 198 20.52 -3.07 -20.54
N GLN A 199 20.03 -1.91 -20.12
CA GLN A 199 20.61 -0.62 -20.51
C GLN A 199 22.05 -0.49 -19.99
N ARG A 200 22.30 -0.89 -18.73
CA ARG A 200 23.65 -0.95 -18.16
C ARG A 200 24.56 -1.89 -18.96
N GLN A 201 24.06 -3.04 -19.41
CA GLN A 201 24.84 -3.97 -20.23
C GLN A 201 25.22 -3.36 -21.58
N GLU A 202 24.28 -2.68 -22.24
CA GLU A 202 24.55 -2.04 -23.53
C GLU A 202 25.50 -0.85 -23.40
N TRP A 203 25.38 -0.08 -22.32
CA TRP A 203 26.32 0.96 -21.95
C TRP A 203 27.73 0.39 -21.72
N LEU A 204 27.86 -0.66 -20.91
CA LEU A 204 29.13 -1.33 -20.65
C LEU A 204 29.75 -1.92 -21.93
N ARG A 205 28.94 -2.52 -22.82
CA ARG A 205 29.39 -3.00 -24.15
C ARG A 205 29.89 -1.86 -25.03
N THR A 206 29.21 -0.73 -25.02
CA THR A 206 29.61 0.47 -25.78
C THR A 206 30.93 1.01 -25.24
N MET A 207 31.07 1.14 -23.92
CA MET A 207 32.33 1.53 -23.29
C MET A 207 33.45 0.54 -23.61
N ASN A 208 33.21 -0.77 -23.50
CA ASN A 208 34.20 -1.79 -23.83
C ASN A 208 34.66 -1.70 -25.30
N LYS A 209 33.78 -1.34 -26.24
CA LYS A 209 34.17 -1.09 -27.64
C LYS A 209 35.00 0.20 -27.83
N MET A 210 34.74 1.25 -27.04
CA MET A 210 35.51 2.50 -27.08
C MET A 210 36.89 2.38 -26.44
N PHE A 211 37.00 1.62 -25.36
CA PHE A 211 38.26 1.37 -24.65
C PHE A 211 39.00 0.12 -25.14
N GLY A 212 38.31 -0.78 -25.81
CA GLY A 212 38.86 -1.94 -26.51
C GLY A 212 39.66 -1.54 -27.74
N THR A 213 40.58 -2.41 -28.12
CA THR A 213 41.45 -2.26 -29.30
C THR A 213 40.64 -1.88 -30.52
N GLY A 214 40.87 -0.67 -31.03
CA GLY A 214 40.29 -0.19 -32.26
C GLY A 214 40.55 -1.17 -33.39
N THR A 215 39.54 -1.33 -34.23
CA THR A 215 39.55 -1.94 -35.55
C THR A 215 40.90 -1.78 -36.26
N SER A 216 41.80 -2.77 -36.16
CA SER A 216 42.95 -2.92 -37.05
C SER A 216 42.66 -4.03 -38.05
N VAL A 217 41.59 -3.88 -38.84
CA VAL A 217 41.50 -4.61 -40.10
C VAL A 217 42.14 -3.72 -41.17
N ASN A 218 43.41 -4.02 -41.41
CA ASN A 218 44.11 -3.81 -42.67
C ASN A 218 44.51 -2.37 -43.06
N MET A 219 45.46 -1.77 -42.33
CA MET A 219 46.58 -1.02 -42.93
C MET A 219 47.77 -1.01 -41.95
N GLY A 220 48.97 -1.19 -42.49
CA GLY A 220 50.18 -1.59 -41.76
C GLY A 220 50.63 -0.68 -40.62
N CYS A 221 51.28 -1.32 -39.65
CA CYS A 221 52.17 -0.74 -38.64
C CYS A 221 51.65 0.45 -37.83
N VAL A 222 51.01 0.17 -36.69
CA VAL A 222 51.14 1.03 -35.50
C VAL A 222 51.23 0.12 -34.28
N PHE A 223 52.42 0.03 -33.67
CA PHE A 223 52.58 -0.44 -32.30
C PHE A 223 51.74 0.49 -31.42
N VAL A 224 50.59 0.02 -30.93
CA VAL A 224 49.86 0.74 -29.88
C VAL A 224 50.69 0.56 -28.60
N PRO A 225 51.21 1.65 -27.98
CA PRO A 225 51.96 1.53 -26.75
C PRO A 225 51.10 0.82 -25.69
N PHE A 226 51.72 -0.10 -24.95
CA PHE A 226 51.09 -0.74 -23.81
C PHE A 226 50.76 0.35 -22.78
N ASP A 227 49.46 0.65 -22.61
CA ASP A 227 48.96 1.57 -21.61
C ASP A 227 48.33 0.75 -20.46
N PRO A 228 49.03 0.57 -19.34
CA PRO A 228 48.55 -0.22 -18.22
C PRO A 228 47.27 0.36 -17.58
N GLU A 229 47.05 1.68 -17.65
CA GLU A 229 45.82 2.28 -17.13
C GLU A 229 44.61 1.97 -18.01
N LYS A 230 44.80 2.00 -19.34
CA LYS A 230 43.76 1.63 -20.29
C LYS A 230 43.39 0.15 -20.17
N GLN A 231 44.37 -0.73 -20.01
CA GLN A 231 44.12 -2.16 -19.82
C GLN A 231 43.42 -2.47 -18.50
N LYS A 232 43.80 -1.78 -17.40
CA LYS A 232 43.13 -1.90 -16.11
C LYS A 232 41.66 -1.45 -16.17
N LYS A 233 41.37 -0.33 -16.84
CA LYS A 233 39.99 0.13 -17.08
C LYS A 233 39.19 -0.84 -17.94
N GLN A 234 39.84 -1.48 -18.92
CA GLN A 234 39.19 -2.48 -19.76
C GLN A 234 38.83 -3.75 -18.97
N GLN A 235 39.74 -4.23 -18.12
CA GLN A 235 39.47 -5.35 -17.21
C GLN A 235 38.35 -5.03 -16.21
N GLU A 236 38.31 -3.80 -15.69
CA GLU A 236 37.24 -3.34 -14.80
C GLU A 236 35.88 -3.31 -15.50
N ILE A 237 35.81 -2.82 -16.75
CA ILE A 237 34.59 -2.84 -17.56
C ILE A 237 34.14 -4.28 -17.86
N GLU A 238 35.09 -5.18 -18.18
CA GLU A 238 34.81 -6.59 -18.44
C GLU A 238 34.27 -7.31 -17.20
N GLN A 239 34.84 -7.03 -16.03
CA GLN A 239 34.34 -7.55 -14.76
C GLN A 239 32.90 -7.06 -14.49
N LEU A 240 32.65 -5.75 -14.64
CA LEU A 240 31.32 -5.18 -14.48
C LEU A 240 30.31 -5.73 -15.50
N MET A 241 30.75 -6.12 -16.70
CA MET A 241 29.90 -6.79 -17.69
C MET A 241 29.49 -8.19 -17.27
N VAL A 242 30.41 -8.98 -16.70
CA VAL A 242 30.12 -10.33 -16.19
C VAL A 242 29.17 -10.25 -15.01
N GLU A 243 29.44 -9.37 -14.04
CA GLU A 243 28.57 -9.15 -12.88
C GLU A 243 27.15 -8.74 -13.30
N ASN A 244 27.03 -7.80 -14.26
CA ASN A 244 25.73 -7.36 -14.75
C ASN A 244 25.02 -8.42 -15.62
N GLU A 245 25.76 -9.29 -16.30
CA GLU A 245 25.20 -10.44 -17.04
C GLU A 245 24.65 -11.52 -16.10
N ASP A 246 25.32 -11.75 -14.96
CA ASP A 246 24.83 -12.62 -13.89
C ASP A 246 23.58 -12.05 -13.21
N GLU A 247 23.54 -10.73 -12.97
CA GLU A 247 22.35 -10.03 -12.46
C GLU A 247 21.17 -10.12 -13.45
N ILE A 248 21.44 -9.95 -14.76
CA ILE A 248 20.45 -10.15 -15.82
C ILE A 248 19.98 -11.60 -15.85
N ALA A 249 20.87 -12.59 -15.83
CA ALA A 249 20.51 -14.00 -15.89
C ALA A 249 19.61 -14.40 -14.71
N SER A 250 19.95 -13.93 -13.51
CA SER A 250 19.16 -14.13 -12.29
C SER A 250 17.76 -13.51 -12.45
N ALA A 251 17.67 -12.24 -12.83
CA ALA A 251 16.39 -11.56 -13.02
C ALA A 251 15.56 -12.15 -14.19
N ARG A 252 16.19 -12.63 -15.27
CA ARG A 252 15.53 -13.28 -16.41
C ARG A 252 14.91 -14.62 -16.03
N SER A 253 15.60 -15.40 -15.21
CA SER A 253 15.08 -16.68 -14.69
C SER A 253 13.78 -16.49 -13.91
N GLU A 254 13.59 -15.32 -13.30
CA GLU A 254 12.39 -14.96 -12.55
C GLU A 254 11.25 -14.41 -13.42
N SER A 255 11.49 -13.88 -14.64
CA SER A 255 10.52 -12.93 -15.24
C SER A 255 10.38 -12.83 -16.77
N GLU A 256 11.02 -13.68 -17.59
CA GLU A 256 10.84 -13.58 -19.07
C GLU A 256 9.69 -14.40 -19.66
N ALA A 257 9.29 -15.52 -19.04
CA ALA A 257 8.18 -16.34 -19.52
C ALA A 257 6.86 -15.91 -18.85
N PRO A 258 5.73 -15.80 -19.59
CA PRO A 258 4.41 -15.64 -19.00
C PRO A 258 4.10 -16.68 -17.90
N GLU A 259 4.66 -17.88 -18.01
CA GLU A 259 4.59 -18.94 -16.99
C GLU A 259 5.29 -18.57 -15.67
N ASN A 260 6.39 -17.82 -15.72
CA ASN A 260 7.12 -17.36 -14.53
C ASN A 260 6.35 -16.22 -13.85
N TRP A 261 5.80 -15.28 -14.63
CA TRP A 261 4.89 -14.26 -14.12
C TRP A 261 3.67 -14.87 -13.43
N LEU A 262 3.10 -15.94 -14.02
CA LEU A 262 1.99 -16.64 -13.40
C LEU A 262 2.39 -17.27 -12.06
N THR A 263 3.62 -17.78 -11.96
CA THR A 263 4.16 -18.38 -10.73
C THR A 263 4.42 -17.31 -9.66
N ILE A 264 4.90 -16.13 -10.04
CA ILE A 264 5.03 -14.97 -9.13
C ILE A 264 3.66 -14.60 -8.58
N VAL A 265 2.65 -14.43 -9.45
CA VAL A 265 1.29 -14.06 -9.04
C VAL A 265 0.63 -15.15 -8.18
N GLU A 266 0.87 -16.43 -8.48
CA GLU A 266 0.41 -17.56 -7.67
C GLU A 266 1.01 -17.52 -6.26
N ASN A 267 2.33 -17.30 -6.14
CA ASN A 267 3.00 -17.17 -4.85
C ASN A 267 2.50 -15.95 -4.07
N PHE A 268 2.31 -14.82 -4.76
CA PHE A 268 1.79 -13.58 -4.20
C PHE A 268 0.39 -13.79 -3.61
N LEU A 269 -0.52 -14.39 -4.38
CA LEU A 269 -1.90 -14.67 -3.92
C LEU A 269 -1.99 -15.77 -2.86
N SER A 270 -0.99 -16.65 -2.78
CA SER A 270 -0.96 -17.73 -1.78
C SER A 270 -0.57 -17.25 -0.38
N LYS A 271 0.02 -16.04 -0.27
CA LYS A 271 0.44 -15.41 0.99
C LYS A 271 -0.08 -13.96 1.08
N PRO A 272 -1.40 -13.76 1.05
CA PRO A 272 -2.00 -12.42 1.09
C PRO A 272 -1.61 -11.60 2.35
N GLU A 273 -1.23 -12.26 3.43
CA GLU A 273 -0.76 -11.65 4.69
C GLU A 273 0.56 -10.90 4.57
N ASP A 274 1.46 -11.33 3.67
CA ASP A 274 2.73 -10.65 3.40
C ASP A 274 2.49 -9.32 2.65
N ILE A 275 1.34 -9.20 2.00
CA ILE A 275 0.98 -8.05 1.16
C ILE A 275 0.15 -7.07 1.96
N LEU A 276 -0.95 -7.54 2.55
CA LEU A 276 -1.85 -6.71 3.32
C LEU A 276 -2.21 -7.42 4.62
N ASN A 277 -1.70 -6.91 5.73
CA ASN A 277 -2.05 -7.39 7.06
C ASN A 277 -2.80 -6.31 7.84
N MET A 278 -3.46 -6.76 8.90
CA MET A 278 -4.17 -5.89 9.83
C MET A 278 -3.91 -6.37 11.25
N ARG A 279 -3.74 -5.42 12.16
CA ARG A 279 -3.74 -5.66 13.60
C ARG A 279 -4.67 -4.69 14.29
N LEU A 280 -5.28 -5.13 15.40
CA LEU A 280 -6.04 -4.23 16.26
C LEU A 280 -5.10 -3.54 17.24
N ILE A 281 -5.22 -2.22 17.34
CA ILE A 281 -4.47 -1.39 18.28
C ILE A 281 -5.48 -0.70 19.20
N SER A 282 -5.22 -0.80 20.51
CA SER A 282 -5.98 -0.08 21.54
C SER A 282 -5.08 0.94 22.22
N LEU A 283 -5.51 2.20 22.24
CA LEU A 283 -4.79 3.30 22.88
C LEU A 283 -5.66 3.88 23.99
N ARG A 284 -5.04 4.19 25.14
CA ARG A 284 -5.68 4.91 26.22
C ARG A 284 -5.29 6.38 26.15
N LEU A 285 -6.25 7.22 25.77
CA LEU A 285 -6.04 8.64 25.49
C LEU A 285 -6.87 9.50 26.45
N ASN A 286 -6.25 10.53 27.01
CA ASN A 286 -6.99 11.56 27.72
C ASN A 286 -7.70 12.51 26.75
N TRP A 287 -8.44 13.49 27.28
CA TRP A 287 -9.21 14.45 26.47
C TRP A 287 -8.37 15.31 25.52
N SER A 288 -7.05 15.40 25.73
CA SER A 288 -6.09 16.12 24.89
C SER A 288 -5.29 15.18 23.98
N ASN A 289 -5.75 13.95 23.75
CA ASN A 289 -5.08 12.92 22.96
C ASN A 289 -3.69 12.50 23.48
N VAL A 290 -3.41 12.72 24.77
CA VAL A 290 -2.16 12.26 25.39
C VAL A 290 -2.31 10.82 25.84
N LEU A 291 -1.33 9.99 25.50
CA LEU A 291 -1.22 8.61 25.96
C LEU A 291 -0.98 8.57 27.48
N THR A 292 -1.77 7.74 28.17
CA THR A 292 -1.66 7.59 29.62
C THR A 292 -1.85 6.15 30.09
N ASP A 293 -0.88 5.68 30.87
CA ASP A 293 -0.91 4.40 31.56
C ASP A 293 -1.45 4.52 33.00
N ASP A 294 -1.76 5.74 33.47
CA ASP A 294 -2.25 5.97 34.83
C ASP A 294 -3.76 5.65 34.92
N PRO A 295 -4.16 4.57 35.61
CA PRO A 295 -5.57 4.17 35.71
C PRO A 295 -6.46 5.20 36.41
N LYS A 296 -5.90 6.15 37.17
CA LYS A 296 -6.64 7.20 37.88
C LYS A 296 -6.93 8.42 37.02
N GLU A 297 -6.19 8.62 35.94
CA GLU A 297 -6.41 9.75 35.02
C GLU A 297 -7.72 9.55 34.23
N LYS A 298 -8.47 10.62 33.99
CA LYS A 298 -9.66 10.57 33.13
C LYS A 298 -9.23 10.40 31.67
N ALA A 299 -9.34 9.19 31.17
CA ALA A 299 -8.98 8.82 29.81
C ALA A 299 -9.86 7.68 29.31
N ASP A 300 -10.03 7.64 27.99
CA ASP A 300 -10.85 6.66 27.29
C ASP A 300 -9.96 5.72 26.48
N THR A 301 -10.39 4.47 26.32
CA THR A 301 -9.71 3.51 25.44
C THR A 301 -10.37 3.52 24.07
N ILE A 302 -9.59 3.84 23.05
CA ILE A 302 -10.00 3.78 21.65
C ILE A 302 -9.38 2.55 21.00
N THR A 303 -10.12 1.88 20.11
CA THR A 303 -9.61 0.71 19.37
C THR A 303 -9.86 0.87 17.88
N PHE A 304 -8.84 0.61 17.07
CA PHE A 304 -8.89 0.69 15.61
C PHE A 304 -8.08 -0.43 14.98
N ALA A 305 -8.39 -0.71 13.71
CA ALA A 305 -7.56 -1.56 12.87
C ALA A 305 -6.40 -0.73 12.29
N THR A 306 -5.16 -1.23 12.36
CA THR A 306 -4.03 -0.71 11.60
C THR A 306 -3.77 -1.67 10.44
N PHE A 307 -4.01 -1.20 9.22
CA PHE A 307 -3.72 -1.90 7.98
C PHE A 307 -2.29 -1.58 7.54
N THR A 308 -1.51 -2.59 7.20
CA THR A 308 -0.15 -2.43 6.66
C THR A 308 -0.09 -3.03 5.27
N LEU A 309 0.29 -2.23 4.27
CA LEU A 309 0.56 -2.71 2.92
C LEU A 309 2.08 -2.83 2.71
N ALA A 310 2.54 -4.05 2.40
CA ALA A 310 3.91 -4.40 2.05
C ALA A 310 4.97 -3.79 2.99
N ASP A 311 4.66 -3.70 4.28
CA ASP A 311 5.48 -3.07 5.33
C ASP A 311 5.91 -1.61 5.09
N GLU A 312 5.39 -0.94 4.06
CA GLU A 312 5.75 0.44 3.71
C GLU A 312 4.69 1.45 4.18
N MET A 313 3.40 1.09 4.06
CA MET A 313 2.32 2.05 4.30
C MET A 313 1.35 1.55 5.36
N GLN A 314 1.06 2.42 6.33
CA GLN A 314 0.10 2.15 7.39
C GLN A 314 -1.07 3.12 7.34
N ARG A 315 -2.28 2.58 7.50
CA ARG A 315 -3.51 3.37 7.71
C ARG A 315 -4.28 2.79 8.87
N GLU A 316 -4.87 3.64 9.69
CA GLU A 316 -5.81 3.22 10.71
C GLU A 316 -7.22 3.27 10.13
N GLY A 317 -8.09 2.38 10.61
CA GLY A 317 -9.49 2.43 10.24
C GLY A 317 -10.44 1.87 11.28
N VAL A 318 -11.65 2.42 11.26
CA VAL A 318 -12.78 1.99 12.06
C VAL A 318 -14.05 2.09 11.22
N LEU A 319 -14.95 1.13 11.38
CA LEU A 319 -16.27 1.24 10.77
C LEU A 319 -17.05 2.34 11.49
N ILE A 320 -17.78 3.13 10.73
CA ILE A 320 -18.67 4.17 11.23
C ILE A 320 -20.06 4.02 10.63
N VAL A 321 -21.06 4.46 11.36
CA VAL A 321 -22.41 4.70 10.87
C VAL A 321 -22.76 6.17 11.07
N TYR A 322 -23.09 6.85 9.98
CA TYR A 322 -23.55 8.23 9.99
C TYR A 322 -25.08 8.27 9.98
N GLU A 323 -25.67 8.90 11.00
CA GLU A 323 -27.12 9.03 11.22
C GLU A 323 -27.56 10.49 11.41
#